data_AF-A0A8H6ETZ1-F1
#
_entry.id   AF-A0A8H6ETZ1-F1
#
_cell.length_a   1.000
_cell.length_b   1.000
_cell.length_c   1.000
_cell.angle_alpha   90.00
_cell.angle_beta   90.00
_cell.angle_gamma   90.00
#
_symmetry.space_group_name_H-M   'P 1'
#
loop_
_entity.id
_entity.type
_entity.pdbx_description
1 polymer ?
#
loop_
_entity_poly.entity_id
_entity_poly.type
_entity_poly.pdbx_seq_one_letter_code
_entity_poly.pdbx_strand_id
1 'polypeptide(L)'
;MTTDGTICKRVISLNHPEGKSSDIRSKDDNIHKDNTVSIPVYLKELSSYMNADQQTDKFAYEKMDVAFAIAPQMIRSKANTPELRFYSTSILQDVISMSNSADNDNFNTWKLSTMIALNVGDFDNCSNASVKAFLNGDISMSSRLMILTSLSLSCRELSGKYNDNFVEGKDGIEKFTPQKLPESLHQQFMQYENSDSPFFETPDKLLALNSDMKALRVDGQVVRVSSTLKKKLSKSETKNCVAGDKKNTVFINKKLPQLFYSLAGVWKVIDGFTGRGFNLGTFSAILNSEYFHNLRLIYECAIPSSIELPEMTKDLLLLVSNELKQIAFNKKINQNELLHLFDCVQEVLDIDNSVVPLTGLFMNILYDIYGTLGQLIENDLVVDEQCQGKCANIIKKLRNLIF
;
A
#
# COMPACT_ATOMS: atom_id res chain seq x y z
N MET A 1 23.59 -5.33 1.25
CA MET A 1 24.16 -6.49 1.97
C MET A 1 23.01 -7.43 2.25
N THR A 2 23.08 -8.62 1.66
CA THR A 2 22.00 -9.59 1.49
C THR A 2 21.77 -10.43 2.73
N THR A 3 20.67 -10.19 3.44
CA THR A 3 20.17 -11.00 4.58
C THR A 3 18.79 -11.62 4.32
N ASP A 4 18.28 -11.57 3.08
CA ASP A 4 16.89 -11.90 2.71
C ASP A 4 16.54 -13.40 2.60
N GLY A 5 17.39 -14.32 3.05
CA GLY A 5 17.20 -15.75 2.78
C GLY A 5 16.89 -16.65 3.98
N THR A 6 17.30 -16.25 5.18
CA THR A 6 17.53 -17.24 6.26
C THR A 6 16.35 -17.37 7.22
N ILE A 7 15.58 -16.29 7.44
CA ILE A 7 14.42 -16.30 8.33
C ILE A 7 13.19 -16.91 7.64
N CYS A 8 13.01 -16.65 6.34
CA CYS A 8 12.00 -17.32 5.53
C CYS A 8 12.21 -18.85 5.50
N LYS A 9 13.46 -19.33 5.48
CA LYS A 9 13.73 -20.78 5.58
C LYS A 9 13.36 -21.36 6.95
N ARG A 10 13.50 -20.63 8.07
CA ARG A 10 13.10 -21.15 9.38
C ARG A 10 11.59 -21.36 9.51
N VAL A 11 10.78 -20.52 8.88
CA VAL A 11 9.31 -20.65 8.88
C VAL A 11 8.82 -21.63 7.81
N ILE A 12 9.51 -21.74 6.66
CA ILE A 12 9.12 -22.65 5.55
C ILE A 12 9.59 -24.09 5.77
N SER A 13 10.72 -24.32 6.44
CA SER A 13 11.19 -25.68 6.78
C SER A 13 10.29 -26.42 7.78
N LEU A 14 9.27 -25.75 8.33
CA LEU A 14 8.29 -26.35 9.24
C LEU A 14 7.18 -27.15 8.53
N ASN A 15 7.13 -27.16 7.19
CA ASN A 15 6.04 -27.81 6.43
C ASN A 15 6.48 -28.86 5.38
N HIS A 16 7.72 -29.35 5.42
CA HIS A 16 8.13 -30.50 4.59
C HIS A 16 8.67 -31.63 5.45
N PRO A 17 7.90 -32.73 5.64
CA PRO A 17 8.52 -34.00 5.94
C PRO A 17 9.18 -34.46 4.65
N GLU A 18 10.48 -34.22 4.49
CA GLU A 18 11.25 -34.90 3.45
C GLU A 18 11.19 -36.40 3.74
N GLY A 19 10.39 -37.10 2.93
CA GLY A 19 10.36 -38.55 2.89
C GLY A 19 11.75 -39.07 2.52
N LYS A 20 12.44 -39.66 3.50
CA LYS A 20 13.48 -40.65 3.27
C LYS A 20 12.99 -42.00 3.78
N SER A 21 12.52 -42.82 2.84
CA SER A 21 12.43 -44.26 3.02
C SER A 21 13.85 -44.85 3.06
N SER A 22 14.27 -45.33 4.22
CA SER A 22 15.21 -46.45 4.34
C SER A 22 15.15 -47.02 5.75
N ASP A 23 14.78 -48.30 5.83
CA ASP A 23 14.67 -49.12 7.03
C ASP A 23 15.93 -49.09 7.92
N ILE A 24 15.81 -48.63 9.17
CA ILE A 24 16.59 -49.16 10.30
C ILE A 24 15.70 -49.15 11.55
N ARG A 25 15.43 -50.35 12.08
CA ARG A 25 14.85 -50.57 13.40
C ARG A 25 15.82 -50.04 14.47
N SER A 26 15.45 -48.96 15.15
CA SER A 26 15.96 -48.63 16.48
C SER A 26 14.88 -47.93 17.28
N LYS A 27 14.48 -48.57 18.39
CA LYS A 27 13.63 -48.01 19.43
C LYS A 27 14.34 -46.82 20.06
N ASP A 28 13.88 -45.60 19.78
CA ASP A 28 14.06 -44.46 20.67
C ASP A 28 12.86 -43.51 20.49
N ASP A 29 11.82 -43.72 21.29
CA ASP A 29 10.66 -42.85 21.42
C ASP A 29 11.04 -41.59 22.23
N ASN A 30 11.91 -40.75 21.66
CA ASN A 30 12.13 -39.37 22.14
C ASN A 30 12.09 -38.41 20.96
N ILE A 31 10.92 -38.28 20.36
CA ILE A 31 10.61 -37.12 19.53
C ILE A 31 10.53 -35.94 20.48
N HIS A 32 11.62 -35.18 20.59
CA HIS A 32 11.55 -33.80 21.02
C HIS A 32 10.53 -33.10 20.10
N LYS A 33 9.32 -32.88 20.58
CA LYS A 33 8.43 -31.88 19.98
C LYS A 33 9.16 -30.57 20.14
N ASP A 34 9.81 -30.11 19.08
CA ASP A 34 10.24 -28.72 19.00
C ASP A 34 8.98 -27.88 19.29
N ASN A 35 9.00 -27.15 20.41
CA ASN A 35 7.93 -26.26 20.83
C ASN A 35 7.84 -25.11 19.82
N THR A 36 7.26 -25.39 18.66
CA THR A 36 7.13 -24.46 17.56
C THR A 36 5.74 -23.86 17.60
N VAL A 37 5.68 -22.54 17.60
CA VAL A 37 4.41 -21.80 17.52
C VAL A 37 3.77 -22.08 16.15
N SER A 38 2.50 -22.45 16.17
CA SER A 38 1.72 -22.69 14.94
C SER A 38 1.55 -21.40 14.14
N ILE A 39 1.54 -21.53 12.82
CA ILE A 39 1.21 -20.41 11.93
C ILE A 39 -0.29 -20.11 12.04
N PRO A 40 -0.70 -18.85 12.29
CA PRO A 40 -2.12 -18.47 12.31
C PRO A 40 -2.72 -18.52 10.89
N VAL A 41 -3.96 -18.99 10.79
CA VAL A 41 -4.71 -19.08 9.51
C VAL A 41 -5.84 -18.05 9.44
N TYR A 42 -6.39 -17.68 10.60
CA TYR A 42 -7.47 -16.71 10.72
C TYR A 42 -6.96 -15.36 11.24
N LEU A 43 -7.60 -14.27 10.81
CA LEU A 43 -7.30 -12.92 11.30
C LEU A 43 -7.62 -12.76 12.79
N LYS A 44 -8.61 -13.51 13.29
CA LYS A 44 -8.89 -13.62 14.73
C LYS A 44 -7.70 -14.18 15.51
N GLU A 45 -7.06 -15.23 14.98
CA GLU A 45 -5.88 -15.84 15.61
C GLU A 45 -4.70 -14.88 15.56
N LEU A 46 -4.53 -14.17 14.44
CA LEU A 46 -3.48 -13.15 14.32
C LEU A 46 -3.64 -12.05 15.38
N SER A 47 -4.84 -11.50 15.56
CA SER A 47 -5.10 -10.52 16.63
C SER A 47 -4.85 -11.13 18.01
N SER A 48 -5.22 -12.39 18.25
CA SER A 48 -4.91 -13.08 19.51
C SER A 48 -3.41 -13.27 19.74
N TYR A 49 -2.62 -13.48 18.69
CA TYR A 49 -1.17 -13.65 18.80
C TYR A 49 -0.47 -12.31 19.02
N MET A 50 -0.95 -11.24 18.39
CA MET A 50 -0.48 -9.88 18.62
C MET A 50 -0.78 -9.41 20.04
N ASN A 51 -1.94 -9.77 20.59
CA ASN A 51 -2.35 -9.39 21.95
C ASN A 51 -2.00 -10.45 23.02
N ALA A 52 -1.07 -11.37 22.73
CA ALA A 52 -0.69 -12.40 23.69
C ALA A 52 -0.04 -11.77 24.93
N ASP A 53 -0.61 -12.04 26.10
CA ASP A 53 -0.15 -11.47 27.37
C ASP A 53 1.12 -12.18 27.85
N GLN A 54 2.14 -11.38 28.17
CA GLN A 54 3.45 -11.83 28.65
C GLN A 54 3.36 -12.59 29.97
N GLN A 55 2.38 -12.28 30.81
CA GLN A 55 2.23 -12.90 32.13
C GLN A 55 1.58 -14.28 32.04
N THR A 56 0.71 -14.47 31.05
CA THR A 56 -0.12 -15.65 30.93
C THR A 56 0.50 -16.68 29.96
N ASP A 57 1.13 -16.22 28.88
CA ASP A 57 1.64 -17.08 27.82
C ASP A 57 3.17 -17.15 27.78
N LYS A 58 3.72 -18.34 28.02
CA LYS A 58 5.18 -18.61 27.97
C LYS A 58 5.82 -18.34 26.60
N PHE A 59 5.05 -18.46 25.52
CA PHE A 59 5.51 -18.27 24.13
C PHE A 59 5.02 -16.94 23.52
N ALA A 60 4.69 -15.93 24.32
CA ALA A 60 4.13 -14.66 23.84
C ALA A 60 5.03 -13.97 22.79
N TYR A 61 6.35 -13.89 23.04
CA TYR A 61 7.30 -13.26 22.11
C TYR A 61 7.40 -13.99 20.77
N GLU A 62 7.49 -15.33 20.81
CA GLU A 62 7.55 -16.15 19.59
C GLU A 62 6.26 -16.04 18.78
N LYS A 63 5.09 -15.97 19.45
CA LYS A 63 3.79 -15.72 18.80
C LYS A 63 3.74 -14.35 18.13
N MET A 64 4.25 -13.32 18.79
CA MET A 64 4.31 -11.96 18.23
C MET A 64 5.23 -11.91 17.00
N ASP A 65 6.42 -12.49 17.06
CA ASP A 65 7.35 -12.51 15.93
C ASP A 65 6.77 -13.25 14.72
N VAL A 66 6.15 -14.43 14.95
CA VAL A 66 5.47 -15.19 13.89
C VAL A 66 4.30 -14.40 13.32
N ALA A 67 3.52 -13.72 14.17
CA ALA A 67 2.40 -12.89 13.74
C ALA A 67 2.85 -11.74 12.82
N PHE A 68 3.88 -11.00 13.18
CA PHE A 68 4.37 -9.87 12.37
C PHE A 68 5.01 -10.30 11.05
N ALA A 69 5.76 -11.41 11.05
CA ALA A 69 6.35 -11.93 9.83
C ALA A 69 5.29 -12.37 8.80
N ILE A 70 4.16 -12.89 9.27
CA ILE A 70 3.10 -13.48 8.44
C ILE A 70 1.97 -12.48 8.12
N ALA A 71 1.74 -11.49 8.99
CA ALA A 71 0.63 -10.55 8.88
C ALA A 71 0.51 -9.88 7.49
N PRO A 72 1.58 -9.29 6.89
CA PRO A 72 1.45 -8.64 5.59
C PRO A 72 0.95 -9.60 4.50
N GLN A 73 1.49 -10.82 4.46
CA GLN A 73 1.11 -11.83 3.46
C GLN A 73 -0.32 -12.34 3.67
N MET A 74 -0.70 -12.61 4.92
CA MET A 74 -2.03 -13.12 5.25
C MET A 74 -3.13 -12.08 5.04
N ILE A 75 -2.88 -10.81 5.37
CA ILE A 75 -3.83 -9.72 5.13
C ILE A 75 -4.06 -9.55 3.62
N ARG A 76 -2.99 -9.61 2.83
CA ARG A 76 -3.06 -9.50 1.36
C ARG A 76 -3.81 -10.68 0.73
N SER A 77 -3.58 -11.91 1.19
CA SER A 77 -4.30 -13.09 0.67
C SER A 77 -5.79 -13.05 1.00
N LYS A 78 -6.16 -12.43 2.12
CA LYS A 78 -7.55 -12.23 2.57
C LYS A 78 -8.13 -10.88 2.13
N ALA A 79 -7.52 -10.17 1.18
CA ALA A 79 -8.06 -8.92 0.64
C ALA A 79 -9.48 -9.12 0.10
N ASN A 80 -10.38 -8.14 0.32
CA ASN A 80 -11.80 -8.17 -0.04
C ASN A 80 -12.66 -9.28 0.61
N THR A 81 -12.15 -10.00 1.61
CA THR A 81 -12.96 -10.95 2.39
C THR A 81 -13.80 -10.24 3.46
N PRO A 82 -14.96 -10.79 3.86
CA PRO A 82 -15.74 -10.24 4.98
C PRO A 82 -14.99 -10.33 6.31
N GLU A 83 -14.13 -11.35 6.48
CA GLU A 83 -13.26 -11.50 7.64
C GLU A 83 -12.33 -10.28 7.80
N LEU A 84 -11.68 -9.87 6.71
CA LEU A 84 -10.80 -8.70 6.74
C LEU A 84 -11.56 -7.44 7.13
N ARG A 85 -12.73 -7.17 6.54
CA ARG A 85 -13.52 -5.97 6.86
C ARG A 85 -13.96 -5.90 8.32
N PHE A 86 -14.15 -7.05 8.97
CA PHE A 86 -14.54 -7.11 10.38
C PHE A 86 -13.36 -6.86 11.31
N TYR A 87 -12.20 -7.43 11.00
CA TYR A 87 -11.01 -7.35 11.88
C TYR A 87 -10.02 -6.24 11.51
N SER A 88 -10.13 -5.61 10.34
CA SER A 88 -9.15 -4.66 9.79
C SER A 88 -8.87 -3.48 10.72
N THR A 89 -9.91 -2.86 11.27
CA THR A 89 -9.80 -1.70 12.16
C THR A 89 -9.22 -2.07 13.52
N SER A 90 -9.62 -3.22 14.09
CA SER A 90 -9.08 -3.72 15.36
C SER A 90 -7.60 -4.06 15.24
N ILE A 91 -7.23 -4.84 14.22
CA ILE A 91 -5.83 -5.23 13.99
C ILE A 91 -4.98 -3.98 13.72
N LEU A 92 -5.48 -3.00 12.97
CA LEU A 92 -4.76 -1.74 12.74
C LEU A 92 -4.48 -1.00 14.05
N GLN A 93 -5.45 -0.93 14.96
CA GLN A 93 -5.27 -0.30 16.27
C GLN A 93 -4.24 -1.05 17.12
N ASP A 94 -4.30 -2.39 17.14
CA ASP A 94 -3.34 -3.24 17.85
C ASP A 94 -1.91 -3.05 17.31
N VAL A 95 -1.75 -2.99 15.98
CA VAL A 95 -0.46 -2.77 15.33
C VAL A 95 0.10 -1.38 15.63
N ILE A 96 -0.74 -0.35 15.64
CA ILE A 96 -0.32 1.03 15.94
C ILE A 96 0.18 1.16 17.39
N SER A 97 -0.54 0.57 18.34
CA SER A 97 -0.23 0.64 19.78
C SER A 97 0.97 -0.22 20.19
N MET A 98 1.30 -1.25 19.40
CA MET A 98 2.39 -2.16 19.71
C MET A 98 3.76 -1.47 19.74
N SER A 99 4.55 -1.79 20.75
CA SER A 99 5.94 -1.37 20.92
C SER A 99 6.90 -2.55 20.73
N ASN A 100 8.15 -2.26 20.37
CA ASN A 100 9.18 -3.29 20.18
C ASN A 100 9.67 -3.81 21.54
N SER A 101 8.88 -4.65 22.21
CA SER A 101 9.22 -5.19 23.53
C SER A 101 10.27 -6.31 23.47
N ALA A 102 10.48 -6.90 22.29
CA ALA A 102 11.40 -8.02 22.07
C ALA A 102 12.75 -7.61 21.45
N ASP A 103 12.98 -6.29 21.27
CA ASP A 103 14.16 -5.73 20.59
C ASP A 103 14.48 -6.41 19.25
N ASN A 104 13.44 -6.69 18.46
CA ASN A 104 13.62 -7.26 17.13
C ASN A 104 13.93 -6.16 16.11
N ASP A 105 15.06 -6.27 15.41
CA ASP A 105 15.53 -5.27 14.44
C ASP A 105 14.54 -5.02 13.29
N ASN A 106 13.83 -6.07 12.86
CA ASN A 106 12.88 -5.99 11.74
C ASN A 106 11.47 -5.53 12.14
N PHE A 107 11.23 -5.31 13.43
CA PHE A 107 9.90 -5.00 13.97
C PHE A 107 9.26 -3.80 13.27
N ASN A 108 10.01 -2.70 13.10
CA ASN A 108 9.47 -1.48 12.46
C ASN A 108 9.12 -1.72 10.98
N THR A 109 9.93 -2.53 10.27
CA THR A 109 9.69 -2.88 8.86
C THR A 109 8.44 -3.74 8.71
N TRP A 110 8.26 -4.74 9.57
CA TRP A 110 7.06 -5.59 9.57
C TRP A 110 5.82 -4.83 10.01
N LYS A 111 5.94 -3.97 11.03
CA LYS A 111 4.87 -3.09 11.49
C LYS A 111 4.40 -2.18 10.36
N LEU A 112 5.32 -1.49 9.69
CA LEU A 112 5.00 -0.63 8.54
C LEU A 112 4.36 -1.43 7.40
N SER A 113 4.95 -2.58 7.02
CA SER A 113 4.44 -3.45 5.96
C SER A 113 3.02 -3.98 6.26
N THR A 114 2.75 -4.29 7.54
CA THR A 114 1.43 -4.72 8.01
C THR A 114 0.41 -3.59 7.91
N MET A 115 0.78 -2.37 8.34
CA MET A 115 -0.09 -1.19 8.21
C MET A 115 -0.41 -0.87 6.74
N ILE A 116 0.57 -0.99 5.86
CA ILE A 116 0.37 -0.83 4.40
C ILE A 116 -0.59 -1.91 3.89
N ALA A 117 -0.36 -3.18 4.23
CA ALA A 117 -1.23 -4.28 3.81
C ALA A 117 -2.69 -4.09 4.25
N LEU A 118 -2.93 -3.60 5.47
CA LEU A 118 -4.27 -3.28 5.97
C LEU A 118 -4.92 -2.14 5.18
N ASN A 119 -4.20 -1.03 4.97
CA ASN A 119 -4.68 0.10 4.19
C ASN A 119 -4.96 -0.27 2.72
N VAL A 120 -4.18 -1.18 2.13
CA VAL A 120 -4.42 -1.68 0.78
C VAL A 120 -5.62 -2.62 0.73
N GLY A 121 -5.74 -3.51 1.72
CA GLY A 121 -6.80 -4.53 1.78
C GLY A 121 -8.20 -3.99 2.07
N ASP A 122 -8.32 -2.98 2.94
CA ASP A 122 -9.58 -2.31 3.30
C ASP A 122 -9.40 -0.79 3.48
N PHE A 123 -9.11 -0.12 2.36
CA PHE A 123 -8.76 1.31 2.36
C PHE A 123 -9.79 2.21 3.05
N ASP A 124 -11.09 1.99 2.86
CA ASP A 124 -12.12 2.93 3.35
C ASP A 124 -12.18 2.96 4.88
N ASN A 125 -12.12 1.79 5.52
CA ASN A 125 -12.18 1.71 6.98
C ASN A 125 -10.81 2.00 7.60
N CYS A 126 -9.74 1.44 7.05
CA CYS A 126 -8.39 1.59 7.59
C CYS A 126 -7.85 3.01 7.44
N SER A 127 -8.02 3.67 6.29
CA SER A 127 -7.54 5.04 6.11
C SER A 127 -8.22 6.02 7.07
N ASN A 128 -9.53 5.90 7.24
CA ASN A 128 -10.29 6.71 8.20
C ASN A 128 -9.86 6.42 9.65
N ALA A 129 -9.64 5.16 10.01
CA ALA A 129 -9.13 4.78 11.33
C ALA A 129 -7.70 5.30 11.56
N SER A 130 -6.82 5.25 10.55
CA SER A 130 -5.47 5.81 10.59
C SER A 130 -5.48 7.32 10.78
N VAL A 131 -6.30 8.06 10.04
CA VAL A 131 -6.42 9.53 10.21
C VAL A 131 -6.95 9.88 11.61
N LYS A 132 -7.95 9.15 12.12
CA LYS A 132 -8.43 9.32 13.50
C LYS A 132 -7.34 9.00 14.52
N ALA A 133 -6.63 7.89 14.36
CA ALA A 133 -5.53 7.51 15.24
C ALA A 133 -4.41 8.55 15.22
N PHE A 134 -4.10 9.11 14.05
CA PHE A 134 -3.14 10.21 13.89
C PHE A 134 -3.56 11.45 14.68
N LEU A 135 -4.85 11.78 14.73
CA LEU A 135 -5.35 12.95 15.47
C LEU A 135 -5.46 12.70 16.98
N ASN A 136 -5.70 11.45 17.38
CA ASN A 136 -5.82 11.08 18.79
C ASN A 136 -4.51 11.35 19.56
N GLY A 137 -4.61 11.81 20.81
CA GLY A 137 -3.47 12.26 21.62
C GLY A 137 -2.52 11.15 22.08
N ASP A 138 -3.01 9.91 22.21
CA ASP A 138 -2.35 8.86 22.99
C ASP A 138 -1.33 8.01 22.22
N ILE A 139 -0.75 8.54 21.13
CA ILE A 139 0.24 7.82 20.31
C ILE A 139 1.59 8.52 20.27
N SER A 140 2.65 7.70 20.22
CA SER A 140 4.03 8.18 20.11
C SER A 140 4.27 8.93 18.79
N MET A 141 5.27 9.82 18.78
CA MET A 141 5.68 10.52 17.55
C MET A 141 6.12 9.56 16.45
N SER A 142 6.87 8.51 16.79
CA SER A 142 7.27 7.49 15.82
C SER A 142 6.06 6.81 15.19
N SER A 143 5.03 6.47 15.99
CA SER A 143 3.77 5.92 15.48
C SER A 143 3.02 6.90 14.58
N ARG A 144 3.01 8.20 14.88
CA ARG A 144 2.41 9.24 14.01
C ARG A 144 3.08 9.27 12.64
N LEU A 145 4.41 9.22 12.61
CA LEU A 145 5.18 9.20 11.36
C LEU A 145 4.90 7.92 10.57
N MET A 146 4.92 6.75 11.23
CA MET A 146 4.57 5.47 10.59
C MET A 146 3.16 5.47 9.99
N ILE A 147 2.18 6.10 10.66
CA ILE A 147 0.82 6.24 10.11
C ILE A 147 0.86 7.04 8.80
N LEU A 148 1.50 8.21 8.77
CA LEU A 148 1.60 9.04 7.57
C LEU A 148 2.31 8.30 6.43
N THR A 149 3.44 7.65 6.71
CA THR A 149 4.19 6.84 5.74
C THR A 149 3.35 5.66 5.23
N SER A 150 2.60 4.98 6.09
CA SER A 150 1.74 3.86 5.66
C SER A 150 0.60 4.30 4.74
N LEU A 151 0.05 5.50 4.95
CA LEU A 151 -1.02 6.08 4.13
C LEU A 151 -0.51 6.47 2.74
N SER A 152 0.65 7.13 2.66
CA SER A 152 1.24 7.52 1.37
C SER A 152 1.67 6.32 0.54
N LEU A 153 2.34 5.34 1.17
CA LEU A 153 2.81 4.12 0.51
C LEU A 153 1.65 3.21 0.08
N SER A 154 0.57 3.12 0.87
CA SER A 154 -0.63 2.38 0.44
C SER A 154 -1.33 3.04 -0.74
N CYS A 155 -1.37 4.38 -0.81
CA CYS A 155 -1.87 5.10 -1.99
C CYS A 155 -1.01 4.83 -3.23
N ARG A 156 0.32 4.81 -3.07
CA ARG A 156 1.27 4.49 -4.14
C ARG A 156 1.05 3.09 -4.70
N GLU A 157 0.87 2.11 -3.81
CA GLU A 157 0.58 0.75 -4.21
C GLU A 157 -0.78 0.62 -4.90
N LEU A 158 -1.84 1.20 -4.32
CA LEU A 158 -3.19 1.15 -4.89
C LEU A 158 -3.31 1.89 -6.23
N SER A 159 -2.54 2.95 -6.44
CA SER A 159 -2.48 3.67 -7.72
C SER A 159 -1.96 2.78 -8.85
N GLY A 160 -1.09 1.81 -8.53
CA GLY A 160 -0.50 0.89 -9.51
C GLY A 160 0.40 1.60 -10.53
N LYS A 161 0.89 2.81 -10.21
CA LYS A 161 1.76 3.62 -11.06
C LYS A 161 3.22 3.16 -11.00
N TYR A 162 3.63 2.59 -9.88
CA TYR A 162 5.01 2.19 -9.62
C TYR A 162 5.10 0.68 -9.35
N ASN A 163 5.98 -0.01 -10.08
CA ASN A 163 6.28 -1.42 -9.87
C ASN A 163 7.35 -1.59 -8.78
N ASP A 164 7.08 -1.03 -7.60
CA ASP A 164 8.05 -1.08 -6.51
C ASP A 164 7.81 -2.29 -5.60
N ASN A 165 8.90 -2.95 -5.21
CA ASN A 165 8.90 -4.06 -4.24
C ASN A 165 9.38 -3.59 -2.86
N PHE A 166 9.00 -2.37 -2.46
CA PHE A 166 9.43 -1.80 -1.17
C PHE A 166 8.72 -2.43 0.05
N VAL A 167 7.63 -3.19 -0.14
CA VAL A 167 6.85 -3.80 0.95
C VAL A 167 7.22 -5.27 1.10
N GLU A 168 7.72 -5.64 2.28
CA GLU A 168 7.92 -7.04 2.63
C GLU A 168 6.58 -7.80 2.64
N GLY A 169 6.58 -9.00 2.08
CA GLY A 169 5.38 -9.84 2.01
C GLY A 169 4.46 -9.57 0.82
N LYS A 170 4.88 -8.72 -0.14
CA LYS A 170 4.25 -8.65 -1.47
C LYS A 170 4.48 -9.93 -2.29
N ASP A 171 5.68 -10.50 -2.15
CA ASP A 171 6.08 -11.76 -2.77
C ASP A 171 5.74 -12.94 -1.83
N GLY A 172 5.08 -13.98 -2.35
CA GLY A 172 4.73 -15.19 -1.59
C GLY A 172 3.26 -15.37 -1.20
N ILE A 173 2.34 -14.60 -1.79
CA ILE A 173 0.88 -14.74 -1.59
C ILE A 173 0.40 -16.18 -1.84
N GLU A 174 1.03 -16.90 -2.78
CA GLU A 174 0.70 -18.28 -3.13
C GLU A 174 0.72 -19.24 -1.93
N LYS A 175 1.59 -19.00 -0.95
CA LYS A 175 1.72 -19.85 0.26
C LYS A 175 0.51 -19.75 1.19
N PHE A 176 -0.25 -18.66 1.11
CA PHE A 176 -1.42 -18.40 1.94
C PHE A 176 -2.74 -18.55 1.17
N THR A 177 -2.66 -18.93 -0.11
CA THR A 177 -3.86 -19.41 -0.81
C THR A 177 -4.27 -20.77 -0.25
N PRO A 178 -5.58 -21.07 -0.17
CA PRO A 178 -6.04 -22.36 0.33
C PRO A 178 -5.30 -23.48 -0.38
N GLN A 179 -4.80 -24.46 0.37
CA GLN A 179 -4.06 -25.59 -0.18
C GLN A 179 -4.88 -26.20 -1.31
N LYS A 180 -4.34 -26.13 -2.52
CA LYS A 180 -4.93 -26.81 -3.67
C LYS A 180 -4.84 -28.30 -3.39
N LEU A 181 -5.86 -29.05 -3.82
CA LEU A 181 -5.73 -30.49 -3.87
C LEU A 181 -4.48 -30.84 -4.69
N PRO A 182 -3.80 -31.96 -4.37
CA PRO A 182 -2.73 -32.48 -5.22
C PRO A 182 -3.17 -32.46 -6.68
N GLU A 183 -2.27 -32.05 -7.58
CA GLU A 183 -2.57 -31.74 -8.98
C GLU A 183 -3.38 -32.85 -9.67
N SER A 184 -3.09 -34.12 -9.36
CA SER A 184 -3.80 -35.30 -9.86
C SER A 184 -5.27 -35.36 -9.44
N LEU A 185 -5.57 -35.10 -8.17
CA LEU A 185 -6.93 -35.06 -7.64
C LEU A 185 -7.66 -33.80 -8.10
N HIS A 186 -6.97 -32.66 -8.13
CA HIS A 186 -7.54 -31.42 -8.64
C HIS A 186 -8.00 -31.56 -10.09
N GLN A 187 -7.18 -32.18 -10.94
CA GLN A 187 -7.53 -32.48 -12.33
C GLN A 187 -8.73 -33.43 -12.44
N GLN A 188 -8.82 -34.45 -11.58
CA GLN A 188 -9.99 -35.34 -11.54
C GLN A 188 -11.26 -34.55 -11.18
N PHE A 189 -11.24 -33.74 -10.11
CA PHE A 189 -12.38 -32.91 -9.73
C PHE A 189 -12.78 -31.89 -10.80
N MET A 190 -11.81 -31.28 -11.48
CA MET A 190 -12.06 -30.38 -12.61
C MET A 190 -12.70 -31.11 -13.79
N GLN A 191 -12.31 -32.37 -14.05
CA GLN A 191 -12.97 -33.20 -15.07
C GLN A 191 -14.41 -33.56 -14.68
N TYR A 192 -14.68 -33.79 -13.39
CA TYR A 192 -16.03 -34.00 -12.86
C TYR A 192 -16.90 -32.73 -12.94
N GLU A 193 -16.36 -31.54 -12.64
CA GLU A 193 -17.12 -30.28 -12.66
C GLU A 193 -17.45 -29.80 -14.08
N ASN A 194 -16.59 -30.11 -15.06
CA ASN A 194 -16.84 -29.80 -16.48
C ASN A 194 -17.74 -30.83 -17.19
N SER A 195 -18.10 -31.94 -16.53
CA SER A 195 -19.01 -32.94 -17.07
C SER A 195 -20.41 -32.79 -16.44
N ASP A 196 -21.24 -31.95 -17.06
CA ASP A 196 -22.69 -31.91 -16.81
C ASP A 196 -23.37 -33.20 -17.34
N SER A 197 -23.09 -34.35 -16.72
CA SER A 197 -23.98 -35.52 -16.82
C SER A 197 -23.62 -36.60 -15.78
N PRO A 198 -24.62 -37.18 -15.09
CA PRO A 198 -24.42 -38.27 -14.15
C PRO A 198 -24.19 -39.58 -14.92
N PHE A 199 -23.14 -40.29 -14.52
CA PHE A 199 -22.95 -41.73 -14.72
C PHE A 199 -22.68 -42.20 -16.17
N PHE A 200 -21.45 -42.69 -16.37
CA PHE A 200 -20.99 -43.52 -17.49
C PHE A 200 -21.20 -42.96 -18.90
N GLU A 201 -20.11 -42.47 -19.51
CA GLU A 201 -19.83 -42.81 -20.91
C GLU A 201 -18.36 -42.58 -21.26
N THR A 202 -17.67 -43.67 -21.59
CA THR A 202 -16.29 -43.66 -22.03
C THR A 202 -16.13 -42.87 -23.34
N PRO A 203 -14.96 -42.25 -23.58
CA PRO A 203 -14.70 -41.38 -24.74
C PRO A 203 -14.95 -42.03 -26.12
N ASP A 204 -15.07 -43.35 -26.19
CA ASP A 204 -15.29 -44.11 -27.42
C ASP A 204 -16.68 -43.88 -28.05
N LYS A 205 -17.72 -43.60 -27.25
CA LYS A 205 -19.08 -43.34 -27.78
C LYS A 205 -19.25 -41.93 -28.36
N LEU A 206 -18.45 -40.96 -27.90
CA LEU A 206 -18.46 -39.58 -28.38
C LEU A 206 -17.79 -39.45 -29.75
N LEU A 207 -16.82 -40.31 -30.05
CA LEU A 207 -16.22 -40.40 -31.39
C LEU A 207 -17.21 -41.00 -32.41
N ALA A 208 -18.02 -41.97 -32.00
CA ALA A 208 -19.08 -42.55 -32.84
C ALA A 208 -20.22 -41.55 -33.15
N LEU A 209 -20.63 -40.73 -32.18
CA LEU A 209 -21.63 -39.68 -32.40
C LEU A 209 -21.13 -38.54 -33.32
N ASN A 210 -19.83 -38.24 -33.29
CA ASN A 210 -19.23 -37.24 -34.19
C ASN A 210 -19.09 -37.73 -35.64
N SER A 211 -18.88 -39.02 -35.87
CA SER A 211 -18.95 -39.60 -37.22
C SER A 211 -20.37 -39.56 -37.77
N ASP A 212 -21.38 -39.80 -36.93
CA ASP A 212 -22.78 -39.78 -37.34
C ASP A 212 -23.31 -38.35 -37.59
N MET A 213 -22.82 -37.35 -36.85
CA MET A 213 -23.12 -35.92 -37.09
C MET A 213 -22.46 -35.37 -38.37
N LYS A 214 -21.28 -35.88 -38.75
CA LYS A 214 -20.67 -35.55 -40.06
C LYS A 214 -21.43 -36.14 -41.24
N ALA A 215 -22.07 -37.31 -41.06
CA ALA A 215 -22.92 -37.92 -42.08
C ALA A 215 -24.19 -37.08 -42.35
N LEU A 216 -24.65 -36.30 -41.37
CA LEU A 216 -25.85 -35.46 -41.46
C LEU A 216 -25.64 -34.06 -42.05
N ARG A 217 -24.41 -33.68 -42.47
CA ARG A 217 -24.10 -32.38 -43.12
C ARG A 217 -24.80 -31.16 -42.49
N VAL A 218 -24.90 -31.10 -41.17
CA VAL A 218 -25.34 -29.88 -40.49
C VAL A 218 -24.11 -28.98 -40.34
N ASP A 219 -23.78 -28.30 -41.44
CA ASP A 219 -22.70 -27.32 -41.48
C ASP A 219 -23.21 -26.01 -40.84
N GLY A 220 -23.33 -26.03 -39.52
CA GLY A 220 -23.77 -24.89 -38.72
C GLY A 220 -22.63 -23.89 -38.55
N GLN A 221 -22.40 -23.05 -39.56
CA GLN A 221 -21.45 -21.94 -39.46
C GLN A 221 -21.89 -21.00 -38.33
N VAL A 222 -21.04 -20.79 -37.32
CA VAL A 222 -21.34 -19.89 -36.19
C VAL A 222 -21.41 -18.45 -36.70
N VAL A 223 -22.61 -17.95 -36.99
CA VAL A 223 -22.84 -16.62 -37.59
C VAL A 223 -22.58 -15.48 -36.60
N ARG A 224 -22.74 -15.70 -35.29
CA ARG A 224 -22.63 -14.62 -34.30
C ARG A 224 -22.15 -15.10 -32.93
N VAL A 225 -21.05 -14.52 -32.48
CA VAL A 225 -20.59 -14.61 -31.09
C VAL A 225 -21.07 -13.39 -30.33
N SER A 226 -21.67 -13.60 -29.15
CA SER A 226 -22.20 -12.51 -28.32
C SER A 226 -21.09 -11.56 -27.84
N SER A 227 -21.41 -10.27 -27.71
CA SER A 227 -20.46 -9.25 -27.26
C SER A 227 -20.00 -9.48 -25.81
N THR A 228 -20.83 -10.12 -24.98
CA THR A 228 -20.50 -10.54 -23.62
C THR A 228 -19.47 -11.67 -23.59
N LEU A 229 -19.58 -12.66 -24.49
CA LEU A 229 -18.59 -13.73 -24.60
C LEU A 229 -17.25 -13.22 -25.13
N LYS A 230 -17.27 -12.34 -26.16
CA LYS A 230 -16.06 -11.67 -26.65
C LYS A 230 -15.35 -10.86 -25.57
N LYS A 231 -16.10 -10.14 -24.73
CA LYS A 231 -15.53 -9.39 -23.59
C LYS A 231 -14.97 -10.28 -22.49
N LYS A 232 -15.52 -11.48 -22.29
CA LYS A 232 -14.98 -12.47 -21.34
C LYS A 232 -13.71 -13.13 -21.87
N LEU A 233 -13.70 -13.50 -23.16
CA LEU A 233 -12.52 -14.04 -23.86
C LEU A 233 -11.37 -13.02 -23.94
N SER A 234 -11.67 -11.77 -24.29
CA SER A 234 -10.65 -10.71 -24.27
C SER A 234 -10.16 -10.42 -22.85
N LYS A 235 -11.01 -10.57 -21.81
CA LYS A 235 -10.61 -10.47 -20.40
C LYS A 235 -9.78 -11.68 -19.92
N SER A 236 -10.00 -12.88 -20.45
CA SER A 236 -9.18 -14.06 -20.13
C SER A 236 -7.85 -14.03 -20.87
N GLU A 237 -7.81 -13.54 -22.11
CA GLU A 237 -6.57 -13.33 -22.87
C GLU A 237 -5.73 -12.19 -22.26
N THR A 238 -6.37 -11.14 -21.72
CA THR A 238 -5.71 -10.06 -20.98
C THR A 238 -5.45 -10.34 -19.50
N LYS A 239 -5.68 -11.58 -19.02
CA LYS A 239 -5.16 -12.03 -17.72
C LYS A 239 -3.70 -12.51 -17.81
N ASN A 240 -3.20 -12.76 -19.03
CA ASN A 240 -1.81 -13.16 -19.27
C ASN A 240 -0.87 -11.98 -19.58
N CYS A 241 -1.37 -10.73 -19.61
CA CYS A 241 -0.49 -9.56 -19.54
C CYS A 241 -0.25 -9.20 -18.07
N VAL A 242 1.03 -9.27 -17.70
CA VAL A 242 1.67 -8.82 -16.45
C VAL A 242 0.78 -7.85 -15.67
N ALA A 243 0.41 -8.23 -14.45
CA ALA A 243 -0.44 -7.46 -13.53
C ALA A 243 0.13 -6.10 -13.07
N GLY A 244 1.13 -5.54 -13.78
CA GLY A 244 1.96 -4.41 -13.36
C GLY A 244 1.63 -3.05 -13.97
N ASP A 245 0.78 -2.92 -14.98
CA ASP A 245 0.67 -1.63 -15.73
C ASP A 245 -0.73 -1.01 -15.80
N LYS A 246 -1.73 -1.58 -15.13
CA LYS A 246 -3.08 -1.00 -15.12
C LYS A 246 -3.25 -0.07 -13.93
N LYS A 247 -3.04 1.24 -14.16
CA LYS A 247 -3.39 2.30 -13.21
C LYS A 247 -4.81 2.09 -12.68
N ASN A 248 -4.99 2.06 -11.37
CA ASN A 248 -6.30 1.88 -10.75
C ASN A 248 -7.09 3.20 -10.76
N THR A 249 -7.66 3.54 -11.91
CA THR A 249 -8.38 4.81 -12.10
C THR A 249 -9.59 4.95 -11.18
N VAL A 250 -10.19 3.86 -10.70
CA VAL A 250 -11.31 3.90 -9.76
C VAL A 250 -10.86 4.38 -8.39
N PHE A 251 -9.74 3.86 -7.89
CA PHE A 251 -9.15 4.32 -6.64
C PHE A 251 -8.72 5.77 -6.72
N ILE A 252 -7.98 6.13 -7.77
CA ILE A 252 -7.42 7.47 -8.00
C ILE A 252 -8.51 8.55 -8.04
N ASN A 253 -9.68 8.25 -8.61
CA ASN A 253 -10.74 9.25 -8.79
C ASN A 253 -11.76 9.30 -7.64
N LYS A 254 -11.85 8.26 -6.81
CA LYS A 254 -12.88 8.20 -5.75
C LYS A 254 -12.30 8.32 -4.35
N LYS A 255 -11.27 7.51 -4.05
CA LYS A 255 -10.79 7.29 -2.69
C LYS A 255 -9.58 8.16 -2.36
N LEU A 256 -8.67 8.32 -3.32
CA LEU A 256 -7.47 9.13 -3.17
C LEU A 256 -7.79 10.62 -2.88
N PRO A 257 -8.71 11.29 -3.61
CA PRO A 257 -9.02 12.70 -3.35
C PRO A 257 -9.65 12.88 -1.96
N GLN A 258 -10.52 11.95 -1.54
CA GLN A 258 -11.11 11.98 -0.19
C GLN A 258 -10.05 11.95 0.90
N LEU A 259 -9.03 11.10 0.78
CA LEU A 259 -7.92 11.09 1.75
C LEU A 259 -7.09 12.37 1.69
N PHE A 260 -6.77 12.84 0.48
CA PHE A 260 -6.01 14.07 0.29
C PHE A 260 -6.71 15.27 0.93
N TYR A 261 -7.99 15.48 0.65
CA TYR A 261 -8.77 16.57 1.25
C TYR A 261 -8.96 16.39 2.75
N SER A 262 -9.06 15.15 3.25
CA SER A 262 -9.11 14.91 4.69
C SER A 262 -7.83 15.37 5.38
N LEU A 263 -6.66 15.07 4.79
CA LEU A 263 -5.37 15.54 5.31
C LEU A 263 -5.22 17.05 5.13
N ALA A 264 -5.41 17.58 3.92
CA ALA A 264 -5.36 19.03 3.67
C ALA A 264 -6.28 19.83 4.61
N GLY A 265 -7.48 19.30 4.89
CA GLY A 265 -8.42 19.87 5.86
C GLY A 265 -7.89 19.85 7.29
N VAL A 266 -7.31 18.73 7.73
CA VAL A 266 -6.64 18.63 9.05
C VAL A 266 -5.56 19.71 9.19
N TRP A 267 -4.72 19.91 8.17
CA TRP A 267 -3.70 20.96 8.21
C TRP A 267 -4.34 22.34 8.35
N LYS A 268 -5.30 22.69 7.49
CA LYS A 268 -5.99 24.00 7.52
C LYS A 268 -6.63 24.30 8.88
N VAL A 269 -7.26 23.30 9.49
CA VAL A 269 -7.88 23.44 10.81
C VAL A 269 -6.82 23.71 11.87
N ILE A 270 -5.76 22.92 11.90
CA ILE A 270 -4.70 23.04 12.90
C ILE A 270 -3.95 24.36 12.74
N ASP A 271 -3.58 24.73 11.52
CA ASP A 271 -2.92 26.00 11.21
C ASP A 271 -3.80 27.20 11.60
N GLY A 272 -5.12 27.09 11.41
CA GLY A 272 -6.08 28.09 11.89
C GLY A 272 -6.08 28.29 13.43
N PHE A 273 -5.71 27.27 14.20
CA PHE A 273 -5.64 27.35 15.66
C PHE A 273 -4.25 27.76 16.18
N THR A 274 -3.19 27.22 15.59
CA THR A 274 -1.82 27.41 16.07
C THR A 274 -1.13 28.60 15.41
N GLY A 275 -1.65 29.08 14.27
CA GLY A 275 -0.99 30.04 13.37
C GLY A 275 0.29 29.50 12.74
N ARG A 276 0.62 28.22 13.00
CA ARG A 276 1.79 27.51 12.51
C ARG A 276 1.57 26.02 12.71
N GLY A 277 1.13 25.31 11.68
CA GLY A 277 1.14 23.83 11.59
C GLY A 277 0.95 23.05 12.91
N PHE A 278 1.61 21.90 13.04
CA PHE A 278 1.57 21.14 14.29
C PHE A 278 2.58 21.70 15.31
N ASN A 279 2.12 22.10 16.50
CA ASN A 279 2.98 22.60 17.58
C ASN A 279 3.16 21.56 18.70
N LEU A 280 4.16 20.69 18.56
CA LEU A 280 4.54 19.65 19.53
C LEU A 280 5.94 19.92 20.14
N GLY A 281 6.29 21.19 20.33
CA GLY A 281 7.60 21.58 20.85
C GLY A 281 8.74 21.16 19.91
N THR A 282 9.68 20.35 20.39
CA THR A 282 10.87 19.91 19.63
C THR A 282 10.53 19.09 18.38
N PHE A 283 9.41 18.36 18.40
CA PHE A 283 9.03 17.47 17.29
C PHE A 283 8.21 18.15 16.19
N SER A 284 7.80 19.41 16.40
CA SER A 284 6.97 20.18 15.45
C SER A 284 7.57 20.20 14.05
N ALA A 285 8.88 20.47 13.97
CA ALA A 285 9.65 20.53 12.73
C ALA A 285 9.57 19.23 11.93
N ILE A 286 9.84 18.11 12.60
CA ILE A 286 9.91 16.79 11.99
C ILE A 286 8.51 16.38 11.52
N LEU A 287 7.49 16.60 12.35
CA LEU A 287 6.12 16.24 11.99
C LEU A 287 5.61 17.05 10.80
N ASN A 288 5.81 18.37 10.79
CA ASN A 288 5.40 19.22 9.67
C ASN A 288 6.11 18.83 8.36
N SER A 289 7.43 18.63 8.44
CA SER A 289 8.28 18.19 7.33
C SER A 289 7.76 16.89 6.70
N GLU A 290 7.55 15.87 7.52
CA GLU A 290 7.04 14.57 7.08
C GLU A 290 5.59 14.63 6.62
N TYR A 291 4.78 15.53 7.19
CA TYR A 291 3.41 15.73 6.76
C TYR A 291 3.33 16.20 5.31
N PHE A 292 4.11 17.22 4.95
CA PHE A 292 4.18 17.70 3.56
C PHE A 292 4.81 16.68 2.62
N HIS A 293 5.83 15.95 3.08
CA HIS A 293 6.42 14.87 2.30
C HIS A 293 5.37 13.81 1.92
N ASN A 294 4.59 13.34 2.89
CA ASN A 294 3.56 12.34 2.65
C ASN A 294 2.37 12.88 1.86
N LEU A 295 1.99 14.15 2.07
CA LEU A 295 0.95 14.82 1.27
C LEU A 295 1.36 14.93 -0.21
N ARG A 296 2.63 15.26 -0.48
CA ARG A 296 3.21 15.26 -1.83
C ARG A 296 3.15 13.87 -2.45
N LEU A 297 3.56 12.82 -1.74
CA LEU A 297 3.52 11.46 -2.26
C LEU A 297 2.10 11.02 -2.63
N ILE A 298 1.09 11.38 -1.82
CA ILE A 298 -0.32 11.12 -2.15
C ILE A 298 -0.74 11.90 -3.40
N TYR A 299 -0.32 13.15 -3.53
CA TYR A 299 -0.58 13.97 -4.72
C TYR A 299 0.09 13.41 -5.98
N GLU A 300 1.34 12.94 -5.88
CA GLU A 300 2.09 12.32 -6.99
C GLU A 300 1.35 11.10 -7.57
N CYS A 301 0.64 10.37 -6.70
CA CYS A 301 -0.18 9.21 -7.08
C CYS A 301 -1.44 9.60 -7.88
N ALA A 302 -1.88 10.86 -7.79
CA ALA A 302 -3.02 11.39 -8.55
C ALA A 302 -2.64 11.76 -10.00
N ILE A 303 -1.39 12.11 -10.25
CA ILE A 303 -0.90 12.56 -11.56
C ILE A 303 -0.73 11.36 -12.52
N PRO A 304 -1.25 11.41 -13.76
CA PRO A 304 -2.10 12.42 -14.40
C PRO A 304 -3.59 12.03 -14.46
N SER A 305 -4.01 11.01 -13.73
CA SER A 305 -5.28 10.30 -13.98
C SER A 305 -6.47 10.75 -13.13
N SER A 306 -6.25 11.68 -12.19
CA SER A 306 -7.30 12.24 -11.33
C SER A 306 -8.11 13.34 -12.03
N ILE A 307 -9.43 13.28 -11.91
CA ILE A 307 -10.36 14.31 -12.40
C ILE A 307 -10.28 15.57 -11.54
N GLU A 308 -10.09 15.42 -10.23
CA GLU A 308 -10.03 16.52 -9.25
C GLU A 308 -8.63 17.13 -9.12
N LEU A 309 -7.71 16.76 -10.03
CA LEU A 309 -6.32 17.21 -9.98
C LEU A 309 -6.17 18.74 -9.90
N PRO A 310 -6.91 19.58 -10.67
CA PRO A 310 -6.77 21.03 -10.56
C PRO A 310 -7.11 21.58 -9.17
N GLU A 311 -8.17 21.07 -8.53
CA GLU A 311 -8.54 21.50 -7.18
C GLU A 311 -7.54 20.97 -6.13
N MET A 312 -7.03 19.76 -6.30
CA MET A 312 -5.95 19.24 -5.45
C MET A 312 -4.67 20.08 -5.57
N THR A 313 -4.29 20.46 -6.79
CA THR A 313 -3.14 21.34 -7.06
C THR A 313 -3.31 22.69 -6.39
N LYS A 314 -4.51 23.29 -6.53
CA LYS A 314 -4.84 24.57 -5.88
C LYS A 314 -4.68 24.50 -4.38
N ASP A 315 -5.27 23.49 -3.75
CA ASP A 315 -5.19 23.32 -2.30
C ASP A 315 -3.77 23.06 -1.82
N LEU A 316 -2.99 22.25 -2.54
CA LEU A 316 -1.58 22.02 -2.22
C LEU A 316 -0.75 23.31 -2.31
N LEU A 317 -0.92 24.08 -3.38
CA LEU A 317 -0.21 25.35 -3.57
C LEU A 317 -0.58 26.40 -2.51
N LEU A 318 -1.85 26.47 -2.12
CA LEU A 318 -2.30 27.37 -1.05
C LEU A 318 -1.67 27.01 0.30
N LEU A 319 -1.65 25.71 0.64
CA LEU A 319 -1.00 25.22 1.86
C LEU A 319 0.49 25.58 1.88
N VAL A 320 1.20 25.26 0.80
CA VAL A 320 2.64 25.54 0.69
C VAL A 320 2.94 27.03 0.70
N SER A 321 2.14 27.85 0.01
CA SER A 321 2.30 29.31 0.00
C SER A 321 2.14 29.90 1.40
N ASN A 322 1.13 29.45 2.16
CA ASN A 322 0.90 29.92 3.53
C ASN A 322 2.06 29.54 4.45
N GLU A 323 2.54 28.29 4.40
CA GLU A 323 3.67 27.88 5.23
C GLU A 323 4.97 28.61 4.87
N LEU A 324 5.25 28.81 3.59
CA LEU A 324 6.44 29.59 3.17
C LEU A 324 6.38 31.03 3.70
N LYS A 325 5.20 31.66 3.68
CA LYS A 325 5.00 33.00 4.25
C LYS A 325 5.22 33.01 5.77
N GLN A 326 4.73 32.00 6.49
CA GLN A 326 4.95 31.87 7.93
C GLN A 326 6.42 31.64 8.29
N ILE A 327 7.13 30.83 7.51
CA ILE A 327 8.56 30.59 7.70
C ILE A 327 9.36 31.87 7.44
N ALA A 328 9.04 32.61 6.38
CA ALA A 328 9.66 33.89 6.06
C ALA A 328 9.46 34.92 7.19
N PHE A 329 8.28 34.95 7.82
CA PHE A 329 7.98 35.88 8.92
C PHE A 329 8.69 35.51 10.23
N ASN A 330 8.66 34.23 10.62
CA ASN A 330 9.11 33.80 11.95
C ASN A 330 10.64 33.66 12.10
N LYS A 331 11.40 33.65 10.98
CA LYS A 331 12.87 33.52 10.93
C LYS A 331 13.48 32.31 11.67
N LYS A 332 12.64 31.37 12.15
CA LYS A 332 13.05 30.07 12.71
C LYS A 332 12.85 29.01 11.65
N ILE A 333 13.94 28.44 11.17
CA ILE A 333 13.94 27.58 9.98
C ILE A 333 14.40 26.18 10.33
N ASN A 334 13.61 25.21 9.85
CA ASN A 334 14.05 23.84 9.70
C ASN A 334 14.30 23.61 8.21
N GLN A 335 15.53 23.25 7.84
CA GLN A 335 15.90 23.06 6.43
C GLN A 335 15.15 21.90 5.78
N ASN A 336 14.89 20.82 6.52
CA ASN A 336 14.13 19.67 6.02
C ASN A 336 12.67 20.04 5.67
N GLU A 337 12.05 20.90 6.47
CA GLU A 337 10.69 21.41 6.22
C GLU A 337 10.66 22.23 4.93
N LEU A 338 11.63 23.14 4.74
CA LEU A 338 11.79 23.89 3.49
C LEU A 338 12.04 22.97 2.28
N LEU A 339 12.87 21.94 2.44
CA LEU A 339 13.20 21.01 1.37
C LEU A 339 11.95 20.31 0.83
N HIS A 340 11.07 19.82 1.71
CA HIS A 340 9.84 19.17 1.28
C HIS A 340 8.79 20.14 0.75
N LEU A 341 8.73 21.38 1.25
CA LEU A 341 7.90 22.43 0.66
C LEU A 341 8.35 22.75 -0.77
N PHE A 342 9.66 22.87 -1.00
CA PHE A 342 10.22 23.05 -2.35
C PHE A 342 9.93 21.87 -3.26
N ASP A 343 10.03 20.65 -2.74
CA ASP A 343 9.66 19.44 -3.48
C ASP A 343 8.18 19.45 -3.89
N CYS A 344 7.27 19.94 -3.03
CA CYS A 344 5.86 20.09 -3.38
C CYS A 344 5.66 21.05 -4.56
N VAL A 345 6.30 22.23 -4.51
CA VAL A 345 6.22 23.22 -5.60
C VAL A 345 6.82 22.65 -6.88
N GLN A 346 7.98 22.02 -6.78
CA GLN A 346 8.66 21.42 -7.94
C GLN A 346 7.78 20.36 -8.61
N GLU A 347 7.15 19.47 -7.83
CA GLU A 347 6.25 18.44 -8.37
C GLU A 347 5.09 19.05 -9.15
N VAL A 348 4.53 20.17 -8.66
CA VAL A 348 3.45 20.88 -9.36
C VAL A 348 3.95 21.53 -10.66
N LEU A 349 5.15 22.11 -10.65
CA LEU A 349 5.74 22.75 -11.84
C LEU A 349 6.20 21.75 -12.90
N ASP A 350 6.46 20.51 -12.51
CA ASP A 350 6.84 19.41 -13.42
C ASP A 350 5.63 18.76 -14.12
N ILE A 351 4.39 19.17 -13.77
CA ILE A 351 3.19 18.70 -14.45
C ILE A 351 3.10 19.30 -15.84
N ASP A 352 2.81 18.45 -16.83
CA ASP A 352 2.54 18.88 -18.19
C ASP A 352 1.39 19.90 -18.22
N ASN A 353 1.64 21.07 -18.82
CA ASN A 353 0.65 22.14 -18.97
C ASN A 353 -0.64 21.69 -19.71
N SER A 354 -0.60 20.58 -20.44
CA SER A 354 -1.80 19.98 -21.05
C SER A 354 -2.74 19.32 -20.05
N VAL A 355 -2.23 18.87 -18.91
CA VAL A 355 -3.01 18.18 -17.86
C VAL A 355 -3.59 19.21 -16.90
N VAL A 356 -2.79 20.19 -16.47
CA VAL A 356 -3.24 21.28 -15.60
C VAL A 356 -2.70 22.60 -16.16
N PRO A 357 -3.57 23.54 -16.60
CA PRO A 357 -3.12 24.83 -17.11
C PRO A 357 -2.69 25.75 -15.96
N LEU A 358 -1.42 25.65 -15.56
CA LEU A 358 -0.85 26.36 -14.41
C LEU A 358 -0.94 27.89 -14.56
N THR A 359 -0.66 28.42 -15.75
CA THR A 359 -0.64 29.86 -16.06
C THR A 359 -2.02 30.49 -16.20
N GLY A 360 -3.09 29.69 -16.27
CA GLY A 360 -4.46 30.22 -16.28
C GLY A 360 -5.08 30.26 -14.88
N LEU A 361 -4.94 29.16 -14.14
CA LEU A 361 -5.70 28.93 -12.92
C LEU A 361 -5.00 29.45 -11.65
N PHE A 362 -3.66 29.46 -11.63
CA PHE A 362 -2.90 29.61 -10.38
C PHE A 362 -1.89 30.77 -10.39
N MET A 363 -1.93 31.68 -11.37
CA MET A 363 -0.95 32.76 -11.52
C MET A 363 -0.75 33.59 -10.25
N ASN A 364 -1.82 33.95 -9.55
CA ASN A 364 -1.72 34.73 -8.32
C ASN A 364 -0.94 33.99 -7.23
N ILE A 365 -1.19 32.68 -7.07
CA ILE A 365 -0.52 31.85 -6.06
C ILE A 365 0.94 31.62 -6.45
N LEU A 366 1.23 31.39 -7.73
CA LEU A 366 2.58 31.22 -8.23
C LEU A 366 3.41 32.51 -8.10
N TYR A 367 2.80 33.67 -8.34
CA TYR A 367 3.44 34.98 -8.13
C TYR A 367 3.73 35.22 -6.65
N ASP A 368 2.78 34.90 -5.76
CA ASP A 368 2.98 34.97 -4.30
C ASP A 368 4.15 34.08 -3.83
N ILE A 369 4.21 32.84 -4.34
CA ILE A 369 5.32 31.92 -4.07
C ILE A 369 6.64 32.50 -4.59
N TYR A 370 6.67 33.01 -5.83
CA TYR A 370 7.85 33.66 -6.40
C TYR A 370 8.36 34.82 -5.53
N GLY A 371 7.47 35.71 -5.08
CA GLY A 371 7.81 36.82 -4.20
C GLY A 371 8.33 36.36 -2.83
N THR A 372 7.70 35.33 -2.24
CA THR A 372 8.11 34.79 -0.94
C THR A 372 9.47 34.09 -1.04
N LEU A 373 9.75 33.36 -2.13
CA LEU A 373 11.06 32.75 -2.38
C LEU A 373 12.16 33.82 -2.54
N GLY A 374 11.86 34.94 -3.21
CA GLY A 374 12.75 36.10 -3.28
C GLY A 374 13.11 36.63 -1.89
N GLN A 375 12.11 36.83 -1.03
CA GLN A 375 12.32 37.26 0.36
C GLN A 375 13.15 36.26 1.17
N LEU A 376 12.98 34.96 0.96
CA LEU A 376 13.77 33.93 1.65
C LEU A 376 15.24 33.99 1.24
N ILE A 377 15.55 34.28 -0.02
CA ILE A 377 16.93 34.46 -0.49
C ILE A 377 17.51 35.78 0.04
N GLU A 378 16.78 36.88 -0.05
CA GLU A 378 17.25 38.20 0.41
C GLU A 378 17.57 38.24 1.90
N ASN A 379 16.87 37.42 2.71
CA ASN A 379 17.08 37.32 4.15
C ASN A 379 18.16 36.27 4.54
N ASP A 380 18.88 35.68 3.57
CA ASP A 380 19.89 34.61 3.79
C ASP A 380 19.36 33.42 4.62
N LEU A 381 18.07 33.14 4.49
CA LEU A 381 17.37 32.13 5.27
C LEU A 381 17.59 30.70 4.75
N VAL A 382 18.05 30.57 3.51
CA VAL A 382 18.36 29.28 2.87
C VAL A 382 19.88 29.07 2.92
N VAL A 383 20.36 28.37 3.96
CA VAL A 383 21.80 28.18 4.20
C VAL A 383 22.36 26.93 3.53
N ASP A 384 21.55 25.89 3.38
CA ASP A 384 21.99 24.60 2.81
C ASP A 384 22.07 24.63 1.28
N GLU A 385 23.14 24.07 0.72
CA GLU A 385 23.45 24.07 -0.71
C GLU A 385 22.35 23.35 -1.51
N GLN A 386 21.79 22.26 -0.98
CA GLN A 386 20.70 21.54 -1.64
C GLN A 386 19.43 22.38 -1.71
N CYS A 387 19.09 23.04 -0.60
CA CYS A 387 17.94 23.93 -0.54
C CYS A 387 18.10 25.14 -1.46
N GLN A 388 19.30 25.73 -1.54
CA GLN A 388 19.62 26.82 -2.46
C GLN A 388 19.48 26.39 -3.92
N GLY A 389 20.03 25.24 -4.28
CA GLY A 389 19.94 24.69 -5.64
C GLY A 389 18.50 24.45 -6.08
N LYS A 390 17.66 23.86 -5.22
CA LYS A 390 16.23 23.65 -5.50
C LYS A 390 15.47 24.98 -5.59
N CYS A 391 15.70 25.90 -4.66
CA CYS A 391 15.07 27.22 -4.67
C CYS A 391 15.38 27.97 -5.98
N ALA A 392 16.65 28.02 -6.39
CA ALA A 392 17.06 28.65 -7.64
C ALA A 392 16.41 28.00 -8.88
N ASN A 393 16.29 26.67 -8.90
CA ASN A 393 15.61 25.95 -9.98
C ASN A 393 14.12 26.30 -10.05
N ILE A 394 13.44 26.34 -8.90
CA ILE A 394 12.03 26.71 -8.79
C ILE A 394 11.82 28.15 -9.27
N ILE A 395 12.65 29.10 -8.83
CA ILE A 395 12.59 30.49 -9.27
C ILE A 395 12.78 30.60 -10.78
N LYS A 396 13.74 29.85 -11.35
CA LYS A 396 13.97 29.84 -12.81
C LYS A 396 12.75 29.31 -13.56
N LYS A 397 12.13 28.22 -13.10
CA LYS A 397 10.92 27.65 -13.70
C LYS A 397 9.72 28.59 -13.59
N LEU A 398 9.50 29.17 -12.41
CA LEU A 398 8.45 30.16 -12.17
C LEU A 398 8.65 31.39 -13.05
N ARG A 399 9.88 31.88 -13.17
CA ARG A 399 10.19 33.03 -14.03
C ARG A 399 9.80 32.75 -15.48
N ASN A 400 10.14 31.58 -16.02
CA ASN A 400 9.80 31.20 -17.40
C ASN A 400 8.29 30.96 -17.62
N LEU A 401 7.53 30.69 -16.56
CA LEU A 401 6.10 30.48 -16.63
C LEU A 401 5.30 31.79 -16.48
N ILE A 402 5.82 32.73 -15.69
CA ILE A 402 5.16 33.99 -15.35
C ILE A 402 5.51 35.11 -16.34
N PHE A 403 6.78 35.17 -16.78
CA PHE A 403 7.35 36.19 -17.67
C PHE A 403 7.78 35.56 -18.99
#